data_AF-A0A7V3NBD5-F1
#
_entry.id   AF-A0A7V3NBD5-F1
#
_cell.length_a   1.000
_cell.length_b   1.000
_cell.length_c   1.000
_cell.angle_alpha   90.00
_cell.angle_beta   90.00
_cell.angle_gamma   90.00
#
_symmetry.space_group_name_H-M   'P 1'
#
loop_
_entity.id
_entity.type
_entity.pdbx_description
1 polymer ?
#
loop_
_entity_poly.entity_id
_entity_poly.type
_entity_poly.pdbx_seq_one_letter_code
_entity_poly.pdbx_strand_id
1 'polypeptide(L)'
;LFVGRPYCRYLCPYGAILGLCSRLAAWHVRIPPGQCIKCRLCEDACPYGAIREPTVEPSPRERAWGRRRLAALLVLAPAWVALGAVLGGGTGPALSRLHPTVRLAEDVRLAESGQATWLSAEESSTGGSFQMAGPLKNRNEAVVAFRKSGRPASELYAEADQLHRDFRVAGTWLGAWVGLVVGVKLISLAVRRRRTEYVTDRAACVSCGRCFWYCPEEQIRLGLYDARPAVEALSGAPPDAAKT
;
A
#
# COMPACT_ATOMS: atom_id res chain seq x y z
N LEU A 1 -3.44 3.17 -32.13
CA LEU A 1 -3.04 2.68 -30.79
C LEU A 1 -3.11 1.15 -30.76
N PHE A 2 -2.06 0.47 -31.22
CA PHE A 2 -1.91 -0.97 -31.03
C PHE A 2 -0.93 -1.18 -29.87
N VAL A 3 -1.44 -1.55 -28.70
CA VAL A 3 -0.59 -1.96 -27.58
C VAL A 3 -0.04 -3.34 -27.91
N GLY A 4 1.26 -3.47 -28.11
CA GLY A 4 1.90 -4.76 -28.37
C GLY A 4 1.64 -5.75 -27.21
N ARG A 5 1.18 -6.97 -27.53
CA ARG A 5 0.97 -8.11 -26.61
C ARG A 5 0.08 -7.80 -25.38
N PRO A 6 -1.20 -7.42 -25.57
CA PRO A 6 -2.10 -7.10 -24.46
C PRO A 6 -2.37 -8.31 -23.55
N TYR A 7 -2.44 -9.52 -24.13
CA TYR A 7 -2.64 -10.77 -23.38
C TYR A 7 -1.53 -11.01 -22.34
N CYS A 8 -0.26 -10.96 -22.78
CA CYS A 8 0.89 -11.20 -21.92
C CYS A 8 1.05 -10.14 -20.82
N ARG A 9 0.57 -8.92 -21.07
CA ARG A 9 0.74 -7.78 -20.17
C ARG A 9 -0.37 -7.63 -19.13
N TYR A 10 -1.62 -7.88 -19.52
CA TYR A 10 -2.78 -7.58 -18.69
C TYR A 10 -3.55 -8.82 -18.25
N LEU A 11 -3.56 -9.88 -19.07
CA LEU A 11 -4.41 -11.06 -18.83
C LEU A 11 -3.65 -12.25 -18.26
N CYS A 12 -2.34 -12.35 -18.54
CA CYS A 12 -1.52 -13.45 -18.08
C CYS A 12 -1.16 -13.30 -16.59
N PRO A 13 -1.48 -14.27 -15.71
CA PRO A 13 -1.11 -14.22 -14.29
C PRO A 13 0.41 -14.16 -14.09
N TYR A 14 1.16 -14.82 -14.97
CA TYR A 14 2.62 -14.77 -14.97
C TYR A 14 3.14 -13.37 -15.31
N GLY A 15 2.49 -12.67 -16.24
CA GLY A 15 2.82 -11.27 -16.58
C GLY A 15 2.61 -10.31 -15.40
N ALA A 16 1.55 -10.51 -14.62
CA ALA A 16 1.29 -9.72 -13.42
C ALA A 16 2.36 -9.93 -12.34
N ILE A 17 2.76 -11.19 -12.10
CA ILE A 17 3.80 -11.54 -11.13
C ILE A 17 5.16 -10.99 -11.58
N LEU A 18 5.54 -11.21 -12.85
CA LEU A 18 6.78 -10.66 -13.39
C LEU A 18 6.81 -9.13 -13.38
N GLY A 19 5.68 -8.48 -13.65
CA GLY A 19 5.56 -7.02 -13.55
C GLY A 19 5.82 -6.51 -12.13
N LEU A 20 5.37 -7.24 -11.11
CA LEU A 20 5.65 -6.91 -9.71
C LEU A 20 7.12 -7.15 -9.36
N CYS A 21 7.68 -8.31 -9.73
CA CYS A 21 9.09 -8.63 -9.50
C CYS A 21 10.03 -7.65 -10.22
N SER A 22 9.70 -7.24 -11.44
CA SER A 22 10.48 -6.26 -12.22
C SER A 22 10.49 -4.87 -11.57
N ARG A 23 9.42 -4.47 -10.87
CA ARG A 23 9.42 -3.21 -10.11
C ARG A 23 10.40 -3.24 -8.94
N LEU A 24 10.59 -4.40 -8.33
CA LEU A 24 11.49 -4.63 -7.18
C LEU A 24 12.92 -4.93 -7.60
N ALA A 25 13.17 -5.29 -8.86
CA ALA A 25 14.50 -5.54 -9.38
C ALA A 25 15.41 -4.31 -9.22
N ALA A 26 16.52 -4.50 -8.52
CA ALA A 26 17.55 -3.47 -8.32
C ALA A 26 18.41 -3.27 -9.59
N TRP A 27 18.56 -4.32 -10.40
CA TRP A 27 19.38 -4.34 -11.60
C TRP A 27 18.49 -4.17 -12.83
N HIS A 28 18.62 -3.03 -13.50
CA HIS A 28 17.92 -2.79 -14.76
C HIS A 28 18.84 -2.04 -15.72
N VAL A 29 18.69 -2.35 -17.01
CA VAL A 29 19.48 -1.69 -18.05
C VAL A 29 18.97 -0.24 -18.20
N ARG A 30 19.89 0.72 -18.31
CA ARG A 30 19.59 2.12 -18.67
C ARG A 30 19.84 2.30 -20.17
N ILE A 31 19.00 3.10 -20.82
CA ILE A 31 19.08 3.31 -22.29
C ILE A 31 20.37 4.04 -22.67
N PRO A 32 20.61 5.27 -22.18
CA PRO A 32 21.87 5.95 -22.47
C PRO A 32 22.98 5.33 -21.60
N PRO A 33 24.13 4.94 -22.18
CA PRO A 33 25.32 4.63 -21.40
C PRO A 33 25.99 5.91 -20.86
N GLY A 34 25.84 7.03 -21.59
CA GLY A 34 26.33 8.36 -21.25
C GLY A 34 25.21 9.37 -20.95
N GLN A 35 25.38 10.63 -21.34
CA GLN A 35 24.38 11.68 -21.11
C GLN A 35 23.27 11.66 -22.17
N CYS A 36 22.01 11.65 -21.75
CA CYS A 36 20.89 11.69 -22.69
C CYS A 36 20.71 13.07 -23.35
N ILE A 37 20.89 13.16 -24.68
CA ILE A 37 20.65 14.37 -25.48
C ILE A 37 19.17 14.68 -25.77
N LYS A 38 18.22 13.94 -25.19
CA LYS A 38 16.75 14.14 -25.31
C LYS A 38 16.22 14.15 -26.77
N CYS A 39 16.84 13.38 -27.67
CA CYS A 39 16.47 13.29 -29.09
C CYS A 39 15.14 12.58 -29.40
N ARG A 40 14.48 11.97 -28.41
CA ARG A 40 13.20 11.24 -28.51
C ARG A 40 13.17 9.97 -29.37
N LEU A 41 14.23 9.63 -30.10
CA LEU A 41 14.31 8.41 -30.94
C LEU A 41 13.90 7.11 -30.23
N CYS A 42 14.24 6.97 -28.95
CA CYS A 42 13.89 5.78 -28.16
C CYS A 42 12.38 5.63 -27.89
N GLU A 43 11.64 6.75 -27.86
CA GLU A 43 10.19 6.81 -27.65
C GLU A 43 9.47 6.15 -28.84
N ASP A 44 9.84 6.55 -30.05
CA ASP A 44 9.25 6.05 -31.30
C ASP A 44 9.68 4.61 -31.61
N ALA A 45 10.91 4.24 -31.27
CA ALA A 45 11.43 2.90 -31.49
C ALA A 45 10.79 1.83 -30.58
N CYS A 46 10.10 2.23 -29.51
CA CYS A 46 9.57 1.28 -28.53
C CYS A 46 8.23 0.69 -28.97
N PRO A 47 8.16 -0.62 -29.33
CA PRO A 47 6.91 -1.24 -29.79
C PRO A 47 5.84 -1.36 -28.69
N TYR A 48 6.26 -1.19 -27.42
CA TYR A 48 5.38 -1.31 -26.26
C TYR A 48 5.04 0.05 -25.62
N GLY A 49 5.58 1.16 -26.14
CA GLY A 49 5.42 2.48 -25.52
C GLY A 49 5.88 2.53 -24.05
N ALA A 50 6.89 1.73 -23.70
CA ALA A 50 7.36 1.56 -22.33
C ALA A 50 8.44 2.58 -21.93
N ILE A 51 8.59 3.68 -22.68
CA ILE A 51 9.57 4.73 -22.41
C ILE A 51 8.88 5.88 -21.68
N ARG A 52 9.48 6.33 -20.58
CA ARG A 52 9.01 7.47 -19.79
C ARG A 52 9.86 8.69 -20.09
N GLU A 53 9.18 9.78 -20.39
CA GLU A 53 9.79 11.07 -20.66
C GLU A 53 10.46 11.71 -19.42
N PRO A 54 11.48 12.55 -19.63
CA PRO A 54 12.04 13.42 -18.61
C PRO A 54 10.95 14.30 -18.00
N THR A 55 11.00 14.49 -16.68
CA THR A 55 10.09 15.42 -16.02
C THR A 55 10.50 16.85 -16.32
N VAL A 56 9.53 17.71 -16.68
CA VAL A 56 9.75 19.15 -16.84
C VAL A 56 10.34 19.74 -15.55
N GLU A 57 11.36 20.59 -15.69
CA GLU A 57 11.98 21.23 -14.53
C GLU A 57 11.01 22.22 -13.89
N PRO A 58 10.63 22.03 -12.61
CA PRO A 58 9.73 22.94 -11.93
C PRO A 58 10.44 24.26 -11.64
N SER A 59 9.68 25.35 -11.71
CA SER A 59 10.12 26.70 -11.37
C SER A 59 10.60 26.79 -9.90
N PRO A 60 11.43 27.79 -9.54
CA PRO A 60 11.88 28.00 -8.16
C PRO A 60 10.73 28.12 -7.15
N ARG A 61 9.63 28.76 -7.55
CA ARG A 61 8.41 28.93 -6.72
C ARG A 61 7.72 27.61 -6.43
N GLU A 62 7.57 26.75 -7.44
CA GLU A 62 6.97 25.42 -7.29
C GLU A 62 7.81 24.49 -6.42
N ARG A 63 9.14 24.58 -6.52
CA ARG A 63 10.06 23.85 -5.62
C ARG A 63 9.89 24.29 -4.17
N ALA A 64 9.79 25.60 -3.92
CA ALA A 64 9.58 26.12 -2.58
C ALA A 64 8.24 25.66 -1.99
N TRP A 65 7.16 25.69 -2.78
CA TRP A 65 5.86 25.18 -2.36
C TRP A 65 5.86 23.67 -2.09
N GLY A 66 6.48 22.88 -2.98
CA GLY A 66 6.62 21.44 -2.79
C GLY A 66 7.38 21.08 -1.51
N ARG A 67 8.47 21.81 -1.20
CA ARG A 67 9.23 21.63 0.04
C ARG A 67 8.44 22.02 1.29
N ARG A 68 7.70 23.14 1.26
CA ARG A 68 6.82 23.54 2.38
C ARG A 68 5.71 22.52 2.61
N ARG A 69 5.09 22.01 1.54
CA ARG A 69 4.07 20.95 1.62
C ARG A 69 4.63 19.65 2.17
N LEU A 70 5.82 19.24 1.73
CA LEU A 70 6.49 18.04 2.25
C LEU A 70 6.82 18.21 3.74
N ALA A 71 7.35 19.36 4.14
CA ALA A 71 7.62 19.67 5.54
C ALA A 71 6.34 19.64 6.39
N ALA A 72 5.25 20.26 5.91
CA ALA A 72 3.95 20.21 6.57
C ALA A 72 3.44 18.77 6.72
N LEU A 73 3.56 17.93 5.69
CA LEU A 73 3.16 16.52 5.77
C LEU A 73 4.02 15.70 6.74
N LEU A 74 5.33 15.98 6.83
CA LEU A 74 6.21 15.36 7.81
C LEU A 74 5.83 15.75 9.24
N VAL A 75 5.50 17.02 9.47
CA VAL A 75 5.01 17.51 10.78
C VAL A 75 3.62 16.94 11.12
N LEU A 76 2.76 16.75 10.11
CA LEU A 76 1.43 16.14 10.30
C LEU A 76 1.47 14.61 10.42
N ALA A 77 2.55 13.94 10.03
CA ALA A 77 2.69 12.50 10.13
C ALA A 77 2.47 11.95 11.57
N PRO A 78 3.10 12.49 12.63
CA PRO A 78 2.80 12.06 13.99
C PRO A 78 1.34 12.34 14.39
N ALA A 79 0.72 13.39 13.86
CA ALA A 79 -0.70 13.67 14.11
C ALA A 79 -1.59 12.58 13.50
N TRP A 80 -1.28 12.07 12.30
CA TRP A 80 -1.99 10.93 11.72
C TRP A 80 -1.84 9.64 12.53
N VAL A 81 -0.65 9.39 13.08
CA VAL A 81 -0.41 8.23 13.98
C VAL A 81 -1.20 8.38 15.28
N ALA A 82 -1.15 9.55 15.92
CA ALA A 82 -1.89 9.84 17.14
C ALA A 82 -3.40 9.72 16.93
N LEU A 83 -3.92 10.29 15.84
CA LEU A 83 -5.32 10.18 15.46
C LEU A 83 -5.72 8.70 15.27
N GLY A 84 -4.92 7.94 14.53
CA GLY A 84 -5.15 6.50 14.34
C GLY A 84 -5.17 5.73 15.66
N ALA A 85 -4.21 5.99 16.56
CA ALA A 85 -4.13 5.35 17.87
C ALA A 85 -5.34 5.66 18.76
N VAL A 86 -5.78 6.92 18.80
CA VAL A 86 -6.96 7.35 19.56
C VAL A 86 -8.23 6.68 19.02
N LEU A 87 -8.42 6.72 17.70
CA LEU A 87 -9.58 6.10 17.06
C LEU A 87 -9.59 4.58 17.29
N GLY A 88 -8.46 3.90 17.10
CA GLY A 88 -8.34 2.45 17.30
C GLY A 88 -8.50 2.02 18.77
N GLY A 89 -7.96 2.79 19.71
CA GLY A 89 -8.15 2.55 21.13
C GLY A 89 -9.59 2.81 21.60
N GLY A 90 -10.28 3.76 20.98
CA GLY A 90 -11.69 4.06 21.24
C GLY A 90 -12.63 2.97 20.72
N THR A 91 -12.34 2.39 19.55
CA THR A 91 -13.16 1.32 18.96
C THR A 91 -12.83 -0.08 19.49
N GLY A 92 -11.64 -0.30 20.06
CA GLY A 92 -11.21 -1.58 20.64
C GLY A 92 -12.21 -2.18 21.64
N PRO A 93 -12.66 -1.43 22.68
CA PRO A 93 -13.67 -1.90 23.63
C PRO A 93 -15.06 -2.16 23.04
N ALA A 94 -15.40 -1.53 21.91
CA ALA A 94 -16.64 -1.87 21.19
C ALA A 94 -16.48 -3.21 20.47
N LEU A 95 -15.29 -3.46 19.91
CA LEU A 95 -14.97 -4.69 19.20
C LEU A 95 -14.83 -5.90 20.13
N SER A 96 -14.39 -5.72 21.38
CA SER A 96 -14.29 -6.81 22.37
C SER A 96 -15.64 -7.47 22.67
N ARG A 97 -16.76 -6.78 22.45
CA ARG A 97 -18.12 -7.34 22.60
C ARG A 97 -18.43 -8.46 21.60
N LEU A 98 -17.65 -8.57 20.52
CA LEU A 98 -17.73 -9.70 19.59
C LEU A 98 -17.04 -10.95 20.14
N HIS A 99 -16.22 -10.84 21.19
CA HIS A 99 -15.53 -11.98 21.78
C HIS A 99 -16.49 -12.85 22.60
N PRO A 100 -16.45 -14.19 22.48
CA PRO A 100 -17.36 -15.10 23.18
C PRO A 100 -17.41 -14.89 24.71
N THR A 101 -16.26 -14.72 25.36
CA THR A 101 -16.18 -14.53 26.82
C THR A 101 -16.83 -13.23 27.29
N VAL A 102 -16.63 -12.13 26.56
CA VAL A 102 -17.22 -10.82 26.92
C VAL A 102 -18.73 -10.85 26.68
N ARG A 103 -19.16 -11.47 25.59
CA ARG A 103 -20.59 -11.65 25.30
C ARG A 103 -21.27 -12.51 26.37
N LEU A 104 -20.62 -13.60 26.81
CA LEU A 104 -21.11 -14.43 27.90
C LEU A 104 -21.21 -13.66 29.22
N ALA A 105 -20.19 -12.85 29.55
CA ALA A 105 -20.21 -12.01 30.75
C ALA A 105 -21.39 -11.02 30.74
N GLU A 106 -21.65 -10.36 29.60
CA GLU A 106 -22.79 -9.47 29.43
C GLU A 106 -24.13 -10.22 29.57
N ASP A 107 -24.24 -11.43 29.01
CA ASP A 107 -25.42 -12.29 29.12
C ASP A 107 -25.69 -12.72 30.58
N VAL A 108 -24.65 -13.14 31.31
CA VAL A 108 -24.77 -13.51 32.73
C VAL A 108 -25.18 -12.31 33.57
N ARG A 109 -24.60 -11.12 33.33
CA ARG A 109 -24.97 -9.88 34.03
C ARG A 109 -26.43 -9.48 33.80
N LEU A 110 -26.91 -9.61 32.56
CA LEU A 110 -28.31 -9.35 32.23
C LEU A 110 -29.24 -10.38 32.89
N ALA A 111 -28.82 -11.64 33.01
CA ALA A 111 -29.57 -12.69 33.69
C ALA A 111 -29.65 -12.48 35.22
N GLU A 112 -28.57 -12.01 35.85
CA GLU A 112 -28.54 -11.69 37.29
C GLU A 112 -29.35 -10.42 37.62
N SER A 113 -29.30 -9.41 36.76
CA SER A 113 -30.08 -8.17 36.93
C SER A 113 -31.58 -8.32 36.66
N GLY A 114 -32.04 -9.52 36.25
CA GLY A 114 -33.43 -9.77 35.89
C GLY A 114 -33.88 -9.11 34.58
N GLN A 115 -32.95 -8.54 33.80
CA GLN A 115 -33.23 -7.85 32.53
C GLN A 115 -33.08 -8.76 31.30
N ALA A 116 -32.70 -10.03 31.50
CA ALA A 116 -32.55 -10.99 30.40
C ALA A 116 -33.90 -11.44 29.83
N THR A 117 -34.37 -10.73 28.81
CA THR A 117 -35.61 -11.02 28.09
C THR A 117 -35.63 -12.41 27.45
N TRP A 118 -34.47 -12.99 27.12
CA TRP A 118 -34.35 -14.34 26.54
C TRP A 118 -34.55 -15.47 27.55
N LEU A 119 -34.44 -15.23 28.86
CA LEU A 119 -34.79 -16.23 29.88
C LEU A 119 -36.31 -16.40 30.01
N SER A 120 -37.07 -15.29 29.92
CA SER A 120 -38.54 -15.30 30.02
C SER A 120 -39.23 -15.83 28.75
N ALA A 121 -38.57 -15.71 27.59
CA ALA A 121 -39.11 -16.16 26.32
C ALA A 121 -39.26 -17.69 26.24
N GLU A 122 -38.38 -18.45 26.90
CA GLU A 122 -38.41 -19.92 26.89
C GLU A 122 -39.54 -20.48 27.75
N GLU A 123 -39.88 -19.83 28.87
CA GLU A 123 -40.96 -20.26 29.77
C GLU A 123 -42.36 -20.06 29.15
N SER A 124 -42.51 -19.11 28.22
CA SER A 124 -43.76 -18.90 27.47
C SER A 124 -44.00 -19.93 26.35
N SER A 125 -43.01 -20.75 26.01
CA SER A 125 -43.06 -21.72 24.90
C SER A 125 -43.62 -23.09 25.31
N THR A 126 -44.74 -23.10 26.04
CA THR A 126 -45.51 -24.34 26.25
C THR A 126 -46.35 -24.62 24.99
N GLY A 127 -45.73 -25.28 24.01
CA GLY A 127 -46.42 -25.88 22.87
C GLY A 127 -46.15 -25.19 21.53
N GLY A 128 -45.53 -25.92 20.59
CA GLY A 128 -45.56 -25.56 19.18
C GLY A 128 -44.20 -25.63 18.48
N SER A 129 -44.03 -26.73 17.74
CA SER A 129 -43.15 -26.98 16.60
C SER A 129 -42.50 -25.79 15.87
N PHE A 130 -41.29 -26.07 15.35
CA PHE A 130 -40.59 -25.48 14.21
C PHE A 130 -39.27 -24.76 14.57
N GLN A 131 -38.20 -25.50 14.35
CA GLN A 131 -36.81 -25.19 14.62
C GLN A 131 -36.31 -24.09 13.68
N MET A 132 -36.33 -22.84 14.14
CA MET A 132 -35.25 -21.91 13.82
C MET A 132 -34.41 -21.79 15.08
N ALA A 133 -33.22 -22.40 15.07
CA ALA A 133 -32.20 -22.25 16.10
C ALA A 133 -31.72 -20.79 16.08
N GLY A 134 -32.52 -19.92 16.70
CA GLY A 134 -32.27 -18.50 16.74
C GLY A 134 -31.10 -18.17 17.68
N PRO A 135 -30.47 -16.99 17.50
CA PRO A 135 -29.40 -16.50 18.37
C PRO A 135 -29.74 -16.50 19.87
N LEU A 136 -31.04 -16.45 20.23
CA LEU A 136 -31.52 -16.39 21.61
C LEU A 136 -31.39 -17.71 22.36
N LYS A 137 -31.67 -18.86 21.73
CA LYS A 137 -31.55 -20.19 22.36
C LYS A 137 -30.11 -20.46 22.79
N ASN A 138 -29.16 -20.12 21.91
CA ASN A 138 -27.73 -20.30 22.17
C ASN A 138 -27.23 -19.44 23.35
N ARG A 139 -27.85 -18.28 23.63
CA ARG A 139 -27.49 -17.43 24.78
C ARG A 139 -27.97 -18.03 26.10
N ASN A 140 -29.21 -18.54 26.15
CA ASN A 140 -29.72 -19.17 27.37
C ASN A 140 -28.93 -20.43 27.72
N GLU A 141 -28.68 -21.30 26.73
CA GLU A 141 -27.85 -22.51 26.90
C GLU A 141 -26.45 -22.16 27.43
N ALA A 142 -25.83 -21.08 26.94
CA ALA A 142 -24.52 -20.64 27.40
C ALA A 142 -24.53 -20.16 28.87
N VAL A 143 -25.56 -19.41 29.29
CA VAL A 143 -25.72 -18.98 30.69
C VAL A 143 -25.99 -20.18 31.61
N VAL A 144 -26.84 -21.11 31.20
CA VAL A 144 -27.12 -22.35 31.95
C VAL A 144 -25.86 -23.21 32.07
N ALA A 145 -25.10 -23.37 30.99
CA ALA A 145 -23.84 -24.10 30.99
C ALA A 145 -22.82 -23.46 31.94
N PHE A 146 -22.71 -22.12 31.94
CA PHE A 146 -21.86 -21.39 32.86
C PHE A 146 -22.27 -21.61 34.32
N ARG A 147 -23.56 -21.51 34.66
CA ARG A 147 -24.05 -21.78 36.03
C ARG A 147 -23.73 -23.21 36.50
N LYS A 148 -23.84 -24.20 35.60
CA LYS A 148 -23.48 -25.60 35.90
C LYS A 148 -21.98 -25.82 36.10
N SER A 149 -21.13 -24.96 35.55
CA SER A 149 -19.67 -25.06 35.72
C SER A 149 -19.20 -24.73 37.15
N GLY A 150 -20.02 -24.06 37.96
CA GLY A 150 -19.68 -23.68 39.32
C GLY A 150 -18.61 -22.58 39.44
N ARG A 151 -18.14 -22.00 38.32
CA ARG A 151 -17.22 -20.85 38.35
C ARG A 151 -17.93 -19.61 38.92
N PRO A 152 -17.27 -18.83 39.79
CA PRO A 152 -17.85 -17.61 40.32
C PRO A 152 -17.98 -16.53 39.23
N ALA A 153 -19.11 -15.81 39.21
CA ALA A 153 -19.37 -14.77 38.22
C ALA A 153 -18.34 -13.62 38.26
N SER A 154 -17.78 -13.33 39.45
CA SER A 154 -16.74 -12.30 39.64
C SER A 154 -15.47 -12.59 38.83
N GLU A 155 -15.09 -13.86 38.68
CA GLU A 155 -13.92 -14.27 37.89
C GLU A 155 -14.18 -14.04 36.40
N LEU A 156 -15.38 -14.36 35.91
CA LEU A 156 -15.77 -14.10 34.52
C LEU A 156 -15.79 -12.60 34.20
N TYR A 157 -16.24 -11.76 35.13
CA TYR A 157 -16.21 -10.31 34.97
C TYR A 157 -14.78 -9.76 34.97
N ALA A 158 -13.91 -10.25 35.85
CA ALA A 158 -12.50 -9.88 35.86
C ALA A 158 -11.79 -10.27 34.55
N GLU A 159 -12.10 -11.45 34.01
CA GLU A 159 -11.60 -11.93 32.73
C GLU A 159 -12.11 -11.05 31.57
N ALA A 160 -13.39 -10.69 31.56
CA ALA A 160 -13.96 -9.79 30.56
C ALA A 160 -13.33 -8.38 30.63
N ASP A 161 -13.05 -7.86 31.82
CA ASP A 161 -12.39 -6.56 32.01
C ASP A 161 -10.92 -6.58 31.57
N GLN A 162 -10.21 -7.69 31.81
CA GLN A 162 -8.87 -7.90 31.26
C GLN A 162 -8.92 -7.87 29.74
N LEU A 163 -9.86 -8.61 29.14
CA LEU A 163 -10.00 -8.66 27.69
C LEU A 163 -10.35 -7.30 27.09
N HIS A 164 -11.20 -6.48 27.72
CA HIS A 164 -11.46 -5.10 27.28
C HIS A 164 -10.18 -4.25 27.24
N ARG A 165 -9.29 -4.40 28.23
CA ARG A 165 -8.00 -3.69 28.25
C ARG A 165 -7.09 -4.17 27.14
N ASP A 166 -7.01 -5.48 26.91
CA ASP A 166 -6.18 -6.05 25.86
C ASP A 166 -6.63 -5.60 24.47
N PHE A 167 -7.94 -5.62 24.19
CA PHE A 167 -8.49 -5.10 22.94
C PHE A 167 -8.29 -3.60 22.78
N ARG A 168 -8.30 -2.82 23.87
CA ARG A 168 -7.96 -1.39 23.83
C ARG A 168 -6.49 -1.20 23.45
N VAL A 169 -5.57 -1.91 24.08
CA VAL A 169 -4.13 -1.84 23.78
C VAL A 169 -3.87 -2.31 22.34
N ALA A 170 -4.38 -3.47 21.95
CA ALA A 170 -4.27 -3.98 20.58
C ALA A 170 -4.87 -3.00 19.55
N GLY A 171 -6.04 -2.42 19.85
CA GLY A 171 -6.69 -1.41 19.03
C GLY A 171 -5.84 -0.14 18.87
N THR A 172 -5.19 0.33 19.94
CA THR A 172 -4.27 1.49 19.85
C THR A 172 -3.07 1.19 18.96
N TRP A 173 -2.46 0.01 19.06
CA TRP A 173 -1.31 -0.39 18.24
C TRP A 173 -1.69 -0.53 16.76
N LEU A 174 -2.81 -1.20 16.49
CA LEU A 174 -3.33 -1.35 15.13
C LEU A 174 -3.68 0.02 14.51
N GLY A 175 -4.36 0.87 15.27
CA GLY A 175 -4.70 2.22 14.85
C GLY A 175 -3.48 3.09 14.57
N ALA A 176 -2.45 3.02 15.41
CA ALA A 176 -1.18 3.70 15.20
C ALA A 176 -0.49 3.23 13.91
N TRP A 177 -0.48 1.92 13.66
CA TRP A 177 0.09 1.34 12.44
C TRP A 177 -0.66 1.80 11.18
N VAL A 178 -2.00 1.81 11.20
CA VAL A 178 -2.80 2.32 10.08
C VAL A 178 -2.51 3.81 9.85
N GLY A 179 -2.48 4.62 10.90
CA GLY A 179 -2.12 6.04 10.82
C GLY A 179 -0.73 6.27 10.23
N LEU A 180 0.25 5.44 10.59
CA LEU A 180 1.60 5.46 10.03
C LEU A 180 1.60 5.15 8.53
N VAL A 181 0.91 4.08 8.11
CA VAL A 181 0.82 3.70 6.69
C VAL A 181 0.20 4.82 5.86
N VAL A 182 -0.87 5.43 6.35
CA VAL A 182 -1.53 6.59 5.70
C VAL A 182 -0.56 7.77 5.62
N GLY A 183 0.10 8.13 6.72
CA GLY A 183 1.08 9.22 6.76
C GLY A 183 2.24 9.01 5.78
N VAL A 184 2.86 7.83 5.78
CA VAL A 184 3.93 7.45 4.85
C VAL A 184 3.44 7.51 3.40
N LYS A 185 2.21 7.07 3.13
CA LYS A 185 1.64 7.12 1.77
C LYS A 185 1.41 8.55 1.30
N LEU A 186 0.89 9.43 2.15
CA LEU A 186 0.71 10.85 1.83
C LEU A 186 2.05 11.55 1.54
N ILE A 187 3.07 11.27 2.36
CA ILE A 187 4.43 11.76 2.12
C ILE A 187 4.97 11.23 0.79
N SER A 188 4.85 9.91 0.54
CA SER A 188 5.30 9.26 -0.69
C SER A 188 4.66 9.88 -1.95
N LEU A 189 3.38 10.23 -1.89
CA LEU A 189 2.66 10.91 -2.98
C LEU A 189 3.08 12.38 -3.16
N ALA A 190 3.54 13.03 -2.08
CA ALA A 190 4.04 14.41 -2.16
C ALA A 190 5.47 14.49 -2.73
N VAL A 191 6.28 13.43 -2.55
CA VAL A 191 7.64 13.36 -3.10
C VAL A 191 7.59 13.13 -4.61
N ARG A 192 7.78 14.20 -5.39
CA ARG A 192 7.97 14.09 -6.85
C ARG A 192 9.38 13.57 -7.15
N ARG A 193 9.46 12.40 -7.79
CA ARG A 193 10.72 11.89 -8.34
C ARG A 193 11.04 12.62 -9.64
N ARG A 194 12.22 13.25 -9.72
CA ARG A 194 12.71 13.85 -10.95
C ARG A 194 13.31 12.79 -11.86
N ARG A 195 13.03 12.90 -13.16
CA ARG A 195 13.69 12.15 -14.23
C ARG A 195 14.34 13.17 -15.16
N THR A 196 15.66 13.17 -15.25
CA THR A 196 16.42 14.04 -16.14
C THR A 196 16.53 13.48 -17.55
N GLU A 197 16.37 12.15 -17.69
CA GLU A 197 16.59 11.39 -18.92
C GLU A 197 15.39 10.50 -19.24
N TYR A 198 15.35 10.03 -20.48
CA TYR A 198 14.42 9.02 -20.92
C TYR A 198 14.74 7.68 -20.24
N VAL A 199 13.76 7.12 -19.52
CA VAL A 199 13.94 5.87 -18.77
C VAL A 199 12.86 4.86 -19.13
N THR A 200 13.23 3.59 -19.14
CA THR A 200 12.27 2.49 -19.32
C THR A 200 11.35 2.37 -18.11
N ASP A 201 10.07 2.13 -18.36
CA ASP A 201 9.11 1.72 -17.34
C ASP A 201 9.37 0.25 -17.00
N ARG A 202 9.85 0.02 -15.77
CA ARG A 202 10.23 -1.31 -15.27
C ARG A 202 9.11 -2.34 -15.35
N ALA A 203 7.87 -1.92 -15.11
CA ALA A 203 6.74 -2.85 -15.13
C ALA A 203 6.26 -3.13 -16.56
N ALA A 204 6.58 -2.22 -17.48
CA ALA A 204 6.05 -2.24 -18.82
C ALA A 204 7.02 -2.75 -19.88
N CYS A 205 8.32 -2.61 -19.62
CA CYS A 205 9.38 -2.96 -20.55
C CYS A 205 9.64 -4.47 -20.52
N VAL A 206 9.63 -5.11 -21.70
CA VAL A 206 9.97 -6.53 -21.89
C VAL A 206 11.47 -6.71 -22.19
N SER A 207 12.27 -5.66 -22.06
CA SER A 207 13.72 -5.68 -22.28
C SER A 207 14.18 -6.21 -23.64
N CYS A 208 13.39 -5.99 -24.70
CA CYS A 208 13.71 -6.43 -26.06
C CYS A 208 14.93 -5.76 -26.71
N GLY A 209 15.53 -4.75 -26.05
CA GLY A 209 16.76 -4.11 -26.52
C GLY A 209 16.60 -3.14 -27.70
N ARG A 210 15.41 -2.99 -28.30
CA ARG A 210 15.24 -2.18 -29.52
C ARG A 210 15.66 -0.72 -29.35
N CYS A 211 15.39 -0.12 -28.19
CA CYS A 211 15.78 1.27 -27.91
C CYS A 211 17.29 1.51 -27.93
N PHE A 212 18.13 0.50 -27.68
CA PHE A 212 19.59 0.62 -27.72
C PHE A 212 20.10 0.83 -29.14
N TRP A 213 19.52 0.12 -30.11
CA TRP A 213 19.89 0.26 -31.52
C TRP A 213 19.59 1.64 -32.10
N TYR A 214 18.60 2.35 -31.56
CA TYR A 214 18.23 3.71 -31.98
C TYR A 214 18.83 4.81 -31.09
N CYS A 215 19.56 4.45 -30.04
CA CYS A 215 20.20 5.42 -29.16
C CYS A 215 21.56 5.84 -29.75
N PRO A 216 21.77 7.13 -30.09
CA PRO A 216 23.02 7.58 -30.70
C PRO A 216 24.22 7.41 -29.77
N GLU A 217 24.05 7.69 -28.47
CA GLU A 217 25.09 7.46 -27.45
C GLU A 217 25.51 6.00 -27.36
N GLU A 218 24.56 5.07 -27.53
CA GLU A 218 24.86 3.64 -27.53
C GLU A 218 25.59 3.22 -28.80
N GLN A 219 25.24 3.78 -29.96
CA GLN A 219 25.96 3.54 -31.21
C GLN A 219 27.41 4.06 -31.14
N ILE A 220 27.64 5.23 -30.53
CA ILE A 220 28.98 5.78 -30.28
C ILE A 220 29.75 4.86 -29.33
N ARG A 221 29.14 4.40 -28.23
CA ARG A 221 29.77 3.44 -27.30
C ARG A 221 30.18 2.14 -28.00
N LEU A 222 29.37 1.65 -28.93
CA LEU A 222 29.63 0.44 -29.72
C LEU A 222 30.62 0.67 -30.87
N GLY A 223 31.05 1.91 -31.13
CA GLY A 223 31.94 2.25 -32.24
C GLY A 223 31.29 2.15 -33.62
N LEU A 224 29.95 2.18 -33.70
CA LEU A 224 29.20 2.09 -34.96
C LEU A 224 29.20 3.43 -35.73
N TYR A 225 29.42 4.54 -35.03
CA TYR A 225 29.50 5.88 -35.59
C TYR A 225 30.57 6.67 -34.82
N ASP A 226 31.45 7.37 -35.54
CA ASP A 226 32.40 8.32 -34.96
C ASP A 226 31.81 9.73 -35.03
N ALA A 227 31.41 10.26 -33.86
CA ALA A 227 30.85 11.61 -33.75
C ALA A 227 31.92 12.70 -33.70
N ARG A 228 33.21 12.35 -33.53
CA ARG A 228 34.31 13.33 -33.43
C ARG A 228 34.35 14.33 -34.60
N PRO A 229 34.31 13.91 -35.88
CA PRO A 229 34.35 14.87 -36.99
C PRO A 229 33.15 15.83 -37.02
N ALA A 230 31.97 15.39 -36.57
CA ALA A 230 30.79 16.24 -36.51
C ALA A 230 30.87 17.26 -35.36
N VAL A 231 31.35 16.83 -34.19
CA VAL A 231 31.57 17.71 -33.03
C VAL A 231 32.65 18.74 -33.33
N GLU A 232 33.71 18.32 -34.00
CA GLU A 232 34.81 19.18 -34.43
C GLU A 232 34.36 20.27 -35.42
N ALA A 233 33.62 19.87 -36.46
CA ALA A 233 33.01 20.80 -37.40
C ALA A 233 32.06 21.82 -36.74
N LEU A 234 31.32 21.42 -35.69
CA LEU A 234 30.40 22.29 -34.96
C LEU A 234 31.08 23.19 -33.92
N SER A 235 32.20 22.75 -33.35
CA SER A 235 32.96 23.48 -32.33
C SER A 235 33.97 24.47 -32.92
N GLY A 236 34.27 24.37 -34.22
CA GLY A 236 35.27 25.20 -34.88
C GLY A 236 36.70 24.92 -34.40
N ALA A 237 36.91 23.83 -33.67
CA ALA A 237 38.22 23.40 -33.21
C ALA A 237 38.99 22.75 -34.37
N PRO A 238 40.30 23.00 -34.52
CA PRO A 238 41.11 22.30 -35.51
C PRO A 238 41.32 20.82 -35.12
N PRO A 239 41.52 19.91 -36.11
CA PRO A 239 41.56 18.43 -36.01
C PRO A 239 42.41 17.77 -34.91
N ASP A 240 43.22 18.53 -34.16
CA ASP A 240 44.31 18.01 -33.33
C ASP A 240 44.37 18.58 -31.89
N ALA A 241 43.41 19.39 -31.46
CA ALA A 241 43.49 20.08 -30.15
C ALA A 241 43.26 19.18 -28.91
N ALA A 242 42.92 17.89 -29.07
CA ALA A 242 42.48 17.00 -27.99
C ALA A 242 43.49 15.90 -27.59
N LYS A 243 44.76 15.99 -28.02
CA LYS A 243 45.79 14.95 -27.79
C LYS A 243 46.99 15.33 -26.93
N THR A 244 46.93 16.42 -26.16
CA THR A 244 47.95 16.75 -25.14
C THR A 244 47.36 16.83 -23.75
#